data_AF-A0A9P1EG41-F1
#
_entry.id   AF-A0A9P1EG41-F1
#
_cell.length_a   1.000
_cell.length_b   1.000
_cell.length_c   1.000
_cell.angle_alpha   90.00
_cell.angle_beta   90.00
_cell.angle_gamma   90.00
#
_symmetry.space_group_name_H-M   'P 1'
#
loop_
_entity.id
_entity.type
_entity.pdbx_description
1 polymer ?
#
loop_
_entity_poly.entity_id
_entity_poly.type
_entity_poly.pdbx_seq_one_letter_code
_entity_poly.pdbx_strand_id
1 'polypeptide(L)'
;MTKATTVLRTARRAIEDSGLLKALQSEINHELSTPRSFQNEEHGGLGDFAIEWDSCNTQDVLLQRRFESGEEVSVSAILGAETPRVEYEDVMFPRETLLKVCMKKPGLSSILQFDCRAFSDSGESNFQINNAHYLKEAAAALDSSAYRGPSFSSLDPRLQSEFLQYLQAKGIDENLLSFLILHLHKKEQGQYVNWLHRLQAMAGHN
;
A
#
# COMPACT_ATOMS: atom_id res chain seq x y z
N MET A 1 -11.16 -46.20 29.84
CA MET A 1 -11.52 -45.14 28.87
C MET A 1 -11.69 -43.74 29.48
N THR A 2 -11.72 -43.59 30.81
CA THR A 2 -12.00 -42.31 31.51
C THR A 2 -10.82 -41.34 31.62
N LYS A 3 -9.56 -41.83 31.53
CA LYS A 3 -8.36 -40.98 31.67
C LYS A 3 -8.04 -40.17 30.41
N ALA A 4 -8.28 -40.73 29.22
CA ALA A 4 -8.06 -40.05 27.94
C ALA A 4 -9.00 -38.85 27.74
N THR A 5 -10.25 -38.97 28.21
CA THR A 5 -11.25 -37.89 28.17
C THR A 5 -10.92 -36.74 29.13
N THR A 6 -10.22 -36.99 30.23
CA THR A 6 -9.79 -35.93 31.16
C THR A 6 -8.61 -35.14 30.60
N VAL A 7 -7.62 -35.79 29.99
CA VAL A 7 -6.46 -35.12 29.38
C VAL A 7 -6.89 -34.21 28.23
N LEU A 8 -7.79 -34.68 27.36
CA LEU A 8 -8.38 -33.86 26.29
C LEU A 8 -9.14 -32.65 26.83
N ARG A 9 -9.84 -32.80 27.97
CA ARG A 9 -10.60 -31.73 28.60
C ARG A 9 -9.68 -30.70 29.28
N THR A 10 -8.56 -31.13 29.85
CA THR A 10 -7.53 -30.25 30.44
C THR A 10 -6.71 -29.54 29.37
N ALA A 11 -6.34 -30.23 28.28
CA ALA A 11 -5.70 -29.61 27.12
C ALA A 11 -6.62 -28.57 26.47
N ARG A 12 -7.90 -28.91 26.28
CA ARG A 12 -8.92 -27.98 25.81
C ARG A 12 -9.06 -26.76 26.74
N ARG A 13 -9.10 -26.95 28.05
CA ARG A 13 -9.12 -25.84 29.03
C ARG A 13 -7.86 -24.98 28.97
N ALA A 14 -6.67 -25.56 28.85
CA ALA A 14 -5.41 -24.81 28.76
C ALA A 14 -5.32 -23.99 27.46
N ILE A 15 -6.00 -24.44 26.39
CA ILE A 15 -6.11 -23.73 25.12
C ILE A 15 -7.17 -22.62 25.20
N GLU A 16 -8.35 -22.91 25.76
CA GLU A 16 -9.42 -21.93 26.07
C GLU A 16 -8.94 -20.85 27.06
N ASP A 17 -8.04 -21.19 28.00
CA ASP A 17 -7.40 -20.26 28.94
C ASP A 17 -6.12 -19.62 28.40
N SER A 18 -5.76 -19.83 27.13
CA SER A 18 -4.55 -19.21 26.59
C SER A 18 -4.66 -17.69 26.68
N GLY A 19 -3.67 -17.06 27.33
CA GLY A 19 -3.53 -15.60 27.36
C GLY A 19 -3.55 -15.00 25.96
N LEU A 20 -3.16 -15.79 24.95
CA LEU A 20 -3.22 -15.44 23.54
C LEU A 20 -4.65 -15.25 23.02
N LEU A 21 -5.59 -16.18 23.25
CA LEU A 21 -6.98 -16.01 22.80
C LEU A 21 -7.65 -14.80 23.46
N LYS A 22 -7.37 -14.58 24.75
CA LYS A 22 -7.88 -13.40 25.50
C LYS A 22 -7.29 -12.11 24.94
N ALA A 23 -5.98 -12.09 24.63
CA ALA A 23 -5.31 -10.94 24.02
C ALA A 23 -5.85 -10.65 22.62
N LEU A 24 -5.99 -11.67 21.75
CA LEU A 24 -6.56 -11.51 20.41
C LEU A 24 -7.99 -10.99 20.45
N GLN A 25 -8.83 -11.50 21.35
CA GLN A 25 -10.19 -11.01 21.53
C GLN A 25 -10.22 -9.55 22.00
N SER A 26 -9.34 -9.20 22.95
CA SER A 26 -9.21 -7.83 23.44
C SER A 26 -8.79 -6.88 22.33
N GLU A 27 -7.82 -7.29 21.50
CA GLU A 27 -7.31 -6.50 20.38
C GLU A 27 -8.38 -6.30 19.29
N ILE A 28 -9.08 -7.37 18.89
CA ILE A 28 -10.20 -7.27 17.94
C ILE A 28 -11.27 -6.32 18.48
N ASN A 29 -11.66 -6.44 19.75
CA ASN A 29 -12.64 -5.56 20.36
C ASN A 29 -12.15 -4.11 20.39
N HIS A 30 -10.87 -3.88 20.67
CA HIS A 30 -10.26 -2.57 20.66
C HIS A 30 -10.37 -1.93 19.28
N GLU A 31 -9.92 -2.62 18.23
CA GLU A 31 -9.94 -2.12 16.85
C GLU A 31 -11.36 -1.91 16.29
N LEU A 32 -12.35 -2.69 16.73
CA LEU A 32 -13.75 -2.51 16.33
C LEU A 32 -14.48 -1.40 17.11
N SER A 33 -14.05 -1.10 18.33
CA SER A 33 -14.68 -0.06 19.18
C SER A 33 -13.97 1.29 19.09
N THR A 34 -12.73 1.31 18.63
CA THR A 34 -11.89 2.51 18.49
C THR A 34 -11.50 2.66 17.01
N PRO A 35 -12.39 3.19 16.17
CA PRO A 35 -12.12 3.36 14.75
C PRO A 35 -10.91 4.29 14.54
N ARG A 36 -10.04 3.94 13.58
CA ARG A 36 -8.95 4.83 13.17
C ARG A 36 -9.51 6.15 12.62
N SER A 37 -8.79 7.25 12.82
CA SER A 37 -9.20 8.60 12.40
C SER A 37 -9.62 8.68 10.92
N PHE A 38 -8.98 7.91 10.05
CA PHE A 38 -9.26 7.87 8.62
C PHE A 38 -10.42 6.93 8.18
N GLN A 39 -11.06 6.17 9.07
CA GLN A 39 -12.04 5.15 8.65
C GLN A 39 -13.27 5.72 7.95
N ASN A 40 -13.76 6.87 8.42
CA ASN A 40 -14.94 7.54 7.86
C ASN A 40 -14.60 8.62 6.82
N GLU A 41 -13.31 8.82 6.57
CA GLU A 41 -12.86 9.85 5.65
C GLU A 41 -13.07 9.41 4.20
N GLU A 42 -13.41 10.36 3.33
CA GLU A 42 -13.45 10.18 1.88
C GLU A 42 -12.58 11.27 1.25
N HIS A 43 -11.43 10.87 0.71
CA HIS A 43 -10.44 11.76 0.13
C HIS A 43 -10.09 11.31 -1.28
N GLY A 44 -9.98 12.28 -2.17
CA GLY A 44 -9.48 12.06 -3.51
C GLY A 44 -10.44 11.32 -4.44
N GLY A 45 -9.89 10.80 -5.54
CA GLY A 45 -10.61 9.98 -6.49
C GLY A 45 -9.70 9.43 -7.58
N LEU A 46 -10.14 8.38 -8.25
CA LEU A 46 -9.37 7.68 -9.27
C LEU A 46 -9.19 8.50 -10.57
N GLY A 47 -10.03 9.51 -10.80
CA GLY A 47 -10.08 10.20 -12.09
C GLY A 47 -10.36 9.23 -13.23
N ASP A 48 -9.48 9.19 -14.23
CA ASP A 48 -9.59 8.30 -15.39
C ASP A 48 -8.89 6.94 -15.17
N PHE A 49 -8.38 6.66 -13.97
CA PHE A 49 -7.82 5.35 -13.65
C PHE A 49 -8.93 4.36 -13.29
N ALA A 50 -8.77 3.13 -13.75
CA ALA A 50 -9.53 1.98 -13.28
C ALA A 50 -8.68 1.15 -12.30
N ILE A 51 -9.32 0.57 -11.28
CA ILE A 51 -8.68 -0.45 -10.44
C ILE A 51 -8.62 -1.74 -11.25
N GLU A 52 -7.40 -2.18 -11.59
CA GLU A 52 -7.16 -3.45 -12.26
C GLU A 52 -7.07 -4.60 -11.24
N TRP A 53 -6.44 -4.34 -10.09
CA TRP A 53 -6.30 -5.32 -9.03
C TRP A 53 -6.31 -4.66 -7.65
N ASP A 54 -7.15 -5.18 -6.75
CA ASP A 54 -7.18 -4.80 -5.34
C ASP A 54 -7.73 -5.94 -4.49
N SER A 55 -6.87 -6.89 -4.12
CA SER A 55 -7.28 -8.04 -3.29
C SER A 55 -7.06 -7.77 -1.81
N CYS A 56 -7.97 -8.24 -0.97
CA CYS A 56 -7.78 -8.24 0.48
C CYS A 56 -6.63 -9.17 0.94
N ASN A 57 -6.12 -10.05 0.06
CA ASN A 57 -5.01 -10.95 0.37
C ASN A 57 -3.64 -10.43 -0.13
N THR A 58 -3.58 -9.31 -0.86
CA THR A 58 -2.32 -8.70 -1.32
C THR A 58 -2.18 -7.29 -0.74
N GLN A 59 -0.96 -6.83 -0.54
CA GLN A 59 -0.72 -5.49 0.03
C GLN A 59 -0.86 -4.38 -1.01
N ASP A 60 -0.68 -4.71 -2.27
CA ASP A 60 -0.69 -3.77 -3.38
C ASP A 60 -2.09 -3.50 -3.93
N VAL A 61 -2.22 -2.34 -4.55
CA VAL A 61 -3.29 -1.98 -5.49
C VAL A 61 -2.65 -1.66 -6.83
N LEU A 62 -3.27 -2.11 -7.92
CA LEU A 62 -2.86 -1.80 -9.28
C LEU A 62 -3.96 -0.99 -9.97
N LEU A 63 -3.60 0.21 -10.41
CA LEU A 63 -4.45 1.07 -11.21
C LEU A 63 -3.94 1.10 -12.65
N GLN A 64 -4.85 1.16 -13.62
CA GLN A 64 -4.52 1.31 -15.02
C GLN A 64 -5.35 2.41 -15.69
N ARG A 65 -4.70 3.19 -16.54
CA ARG A 65 -5.32 4.16 -17.45
C ARG A 65 -4.81 3.92 -18.86
N ARG A 66 -5.71 3.91 -19.84
CA ARG A 66 -5.38 3.82 -21.27
C ARG A 66 -5.82 5.10 -21.98
N PHE A 67 -4.91 5.68 -22.75
CA PHE A 67 -5.17 6.89 -23.52
C PHE A 67 -5.62 6.54 -24.94
N GLU A 68 -6.37 7.45 -25.58
CA GLU A 68 -6.79 7.30 -26.98
C GLU A 68 -5.60 7.17 -27.95
N SER A 69 -4.45 7.73 -27.58
CA SER A 69 -3.20 7.57 -28.32
C SER A 69 -2.64 6.14 -28.33
N GLY A 70 -3.19 5.24 -27.50
CA GLY A 70 -2.66 3.90 -27.26
C GLY A 70 -1.54 3.84 -26.21
N GLU A 71 -1.25 4.97 -25.54
CA GLU A 71 -0.37 4.99 -24.37
C GLU A 71 -1.09 4.38 -23.16
N GLU A 72 -0.37 3.57 -22.39
CA GLU A 72 -0.86 2.95 -21.17
C GLU A 72 -0.05 3.44 -19.97
N VAL A 73 -0.75 3.76 -18.89
CA VAL A 73 -0.16 4.15 -17.61
C VAL A 73 -0.65 3.17 -16.55
N SER A 74 0.27 2.63 -15.77
CA SER A 74 -0.04 1.72 -14.66
C SER A 74 0.60 2.22 -13.38
N VAL A 75 -0.15 2.18 -12.28
CA VAL A 75 0.32 2.61 -10.97
C VAL A 75 0.13 1.43 -10.01
N SER A 76 1.24 0.86 -9.56
CA SER A 76 1.23 -0.09 -8.44
C SER A 76 1.59 0.69 -7.17
N ALA A 77 0.76 0.56 -6.13
CA ALA A 77 0.98 1.25 -4.87
C ALA A 77 0.90 0.30 -3.68
N ILE A 78 1.80 0.47 -2.71
CA ILE A 78 1.84 -0.26 -1.44
C ILE A 78 2.07 0.71 -0.29
N LEU A 79 1.68 0.31 0.91
CA LEU A 79 1.97 1.08 2.12
C LEU A 79 3.42 0.82 2.57
N GLY A 80 4.23 1.87 2.67
CA GLY A 80 5.62 1.84 3.11
C GLY A 80 5.79 1.55 4.60
N ALA A 81 7.01 1.66 5.11
CA ALA A 81 7.26 1.51 6.54
C ALA A 81 6.69 2.70 7.34
N GLU A 82 6.52 2.52 8.65
CA GLU A 82 6.28 3.65 9.54
C GLU A 82 7.43 4.64 9.47
N THR A 83 7.11 5.91 9.28
CA THR A 83 8.11 6.98 9.34
C THR A 83 8.53 7.16 10.81
N PRO A 84 9.83 7.29 11.14
CA PRO A 84 10.26 7.57 12.50
C PRO A 84 9.69 8.93 12.94
N ARG A 85 8.68 8.92 13.80
CA ARG A 85 7.94 10.13 14.20
C ARG A 85 8.65 10.89 15.32
N VAL A 86 8.45 12.21 15.33
CA VAL A 86 8.58 13.04 16.53
C VAL A 86 7.30 12.80 17.35
N GLU A 87 7.42 12.51 18.65
CA GLU A 87 6.36 11.97 19.54
C GLU A 87 5.07 12.82 19.68
N TYR A 88 4.95 13.98 19.02
CA TYR A 88 3.95 15.00 19.35
C TYR A 88 2.98 15.40 18.22
N GLU A 89 3.00 14.75 17.06
CA GLU A 89 2.02 15.03 16.00
C GLU A 89 1.02 13.88 15.84
N ASP A 90 -0.26 14.20 16.05
CA ASP A 90 -1.38 13.31 15.73
C ASP A 90 -1.55 13.25 14.21
N VAL A 91 -0.71 12.45 13.57
CA VAL A 91 -0.70 12.29 12.12
C VAL A 91 -1.70 11.21 11.72
N MET A 92 -2.73 11.62 10.96
CA MET A 92 -3.80 10.77 10.45
C MET A 92 -3.26 9.59 9.61
N PHE A 93 -2.24 9.84 8.79
CA PHE A 93 -1.65 8.85 7.87
C PHE A 93 -0.19 8.57 8.25
N PRO A 94 0.09 7.57 9.13
CA PRO A 94 1.44 7.26 9.64
C PRO A 94 2.47 6.81 8.63
N ARG A 95 2.04 6.32 7.48
CA ARG A 95 2.92 5.62 6.56
C ARG A 95 2.88 6.32 5.22
N GLU A 96 4.04 6.42 4.59
CA GLU A 96 4.10 6.86 3.20
C GLU A 96 3.55 5.75 2.29
N THR A 97 2.91 6.17 1.21
CA THR A 97 2.55 5.29 0.09
C THR A 97 3.72 5.24 -0.87
N LEU A 98 4.21 4.04 -1.16
CA LEU A 98 5.24 3.81 -2.18
C LEU A 98 4.55 3.48 -3.49
N LEU A 99 4.91 4.18 -4.56
CA LEU A 99 4.31 4.03 -5.89
C LEU A 99 5.36 3.63 -6.92
N LYS A 100 4.96 2.74 -7.82
CA LYS A 100 5.64 2.46 -9.09
C LYS A 100 4.72 2.89 -10.23
N VAL A 101 5.12 3.94 -10.93
CA VAL A 101 4.38 4.46 -12.08
C VAL A 101 5.08 4.03 -13.36
N CYS A 102 4.40 3.22 -14.17
CA CYS A 102 4.92 2.66 -15.41
C CYS A 102 4.17 3.25 -16.61
N MET A 103 4.92 3.77 -17.57
CA MET A 103 4.41 4.32 -18.84
C MET A 103 4.84 3.43 -19.98
N LYS A 104 3.88 3.01 -20.81
CA LYS A 104 4.14 2.26 -22.04
C LYS A 104 3.54 3.00 -23.22
N LYS A 105 4.37 3.24 -24.23
CA LYS A 105 3.94 3.87 -25.48
C LYS A 105 3.50 2.81 -26.50
N PRO A 106 2.53 3.13 -27.37
CA PRO A 106 2.09 2.22 -28.41
C PRO A 106 3.25 1.87 -29.34
N GLY A 107 3.37 0.59 -29.70
CA GLY A 107 4.42 0.11 -30.61
C GLY A 107 5.81 -0.04 -29.98
N LEU A 108 6.01 0.33 -28.71
CA LEU A 108 7.27 0.13 -27.99
C LEU A 108 7.15 -1.02 -26.97
N SER A 109 8.19 -1.84 -26.90
CA SER A 109 8.36 -2.83 -25.83
C SER A 109 8.89 -2.21 -24.53
N SER A 110 9.44 -1.00 -24.63
CA SER A 110 10.07 -0.30 -23.52
C SER A 110 9.08 0.38 -22.60
N ILE A 111 9.45 0.48 -21.33
CA ILE A 111 8.68 1.08 -20.26
C ILE A 111 9.53 2.18 -19.61
N LEU A 112 8.92 3.33 -19.36
CA LEU A 112 9.46 4.34 -18.45
C LEU A 112 8.83 4.13 -17.08
N GLN A 113 9.63 3.78 -16.08
CA GLN A 113 9.17 3.54 -14.71
C GLN A 113 9.68 4.64 -13.79
N PHE A 114 8.81 5.14 -12.91
CA PHE A 114 9.17 6.01 -11.80
C PHE A 114 8.92 5.30 -10.48
N ASP A 115 9.89 5.36 -9.58
CA ASP A 115 9.70 4.98 -8.19
C ASP A 115 9.42 6.28 -7.42
N CYS A 116 8.27 6.34 -6.78
CA CYS A 116 7.77 7.55 -6.12
C CYS A 116 7.27 7.24 -4.71
N ARG A 117 7.10 8.30 -3.93
CA ARG A 117 6.44 8.25 -2.62
C ARG A 117 5.39 9.34 -2.51
N ALA A 118 4.32 9.04 -1.80
CA ALA A 118 3.28 9.99 -1.43
C ALA A 118 3.01 9.92 0.06
N PHE A 119 2.75 11.04 0.70
CA PHE A 119 2.47 11.10 2.13
C PHE A 119 1.59 12.30 2.42
N SER A 120 0.85 12.26 3.52
CA SER A 120 0.08 13.41 3.99
C SER A 120 0.89 14.16 5.03
N ASP A 121 1.03 15.46 4.83
CA ASP A 121 1.58 16.39 5.82
C ASP A 121 0.55 17.49 6.03
N SER A 122 0.13 17.71 7.27
CA SER A 122 -0.82 18.78 7.64
C SER A 122 -2.15 18.76 6.85
N GLY A 123 -2.57 17.59 6.37
CA GLY A 123 -3.79 17.40 5.59
C GLY A 123 -3.60 17.51 4.07
N GLU A 124 -2.42 17.87 3.58
CA GLU A 124 -2.11 17.98 2.15
C GLU A 124 -1.33 16.76 1.65
N SER A 125 -1.69 16.27 0.47
CA SER A 125 -1.01 15.15 -0.18
C SER A 125 0.27 15.62 -0.88
N ASN A 126 1.41 15.16 -0.37
CA ASN A 126 2.72 15.43 -0.92
C ASN A 126 3.18 14.27 -1.83
N PHE A 127 4.00 14.60 -2.84
CA PHE A 127 4.50 13.63 -3.82
C PHE A 127 5.97 13.87 -4.16
N GLN A 128 6.75 12.81 -4.23
CA GLN A 128 8.16 12.88 -4.59
C GLN A 128 8.56 11.73 -5.50
N ILE A 129 9.41 12.02 -6.49
CA ILE A 129 10.05 11.03 -7.35
C ILE A 129 11.42 10.69 -6.75
N ASN A 130 11.66 9.42 -6.49
CA ASN A 130 12.93 8.92 -5.98
C ASN A 130 13.85 8.47 -7.11
N ASN A 131 13.29 7.81 -8.13
CA ASN A 131 14.05 7.31 -9.28
C ASN A 131 13.23 7.35 -10.57
N ALA A 132 13.93 7.43 -11.70
CA ALA A 132 13.37 7.29 -13.04
C ALA A 132 14.20 6.27 -13.84
N HIS A 133 13.55 5.22 -14.34
CA HIS A 133 14.18 4.09 -15.00
C HIS A 133 13.64 3.93 -16.42
N TYR A 134 14.55 3.78 -17.39
CA TYR A 134 14.19 3.32 -18.72
C TYR A 134 14.44 1.81 -18.82
N LEU A 135 13.37 1.05 -19.01
CA LEU A 135 13.39 -0.39 -19.16
C LEU A 135 13.16 -0.73 -20.63
N LYS A 136 14.16 -1.30 -21.31
CA LYS A 136 14.04 -1.66 -22.74
C LYS A 136 12.91 -2.67 -22.99
N GLU A 137 12.69 -3.56 -22.04
CA GLU A 137 11.66 -4.60 -22.04
C GLU A 137 11.18 -4.81 -20.60
N ALA A 138 9.95 -5.30 -20.40
CA ALA A 138 9.40 -5.53 -19.06
C ALA A 138 10.25 -6.48 -18.20
N ALA A 139 10.86 -7.49 -18.81
CA ALA A 139 11.75 -8.43 -18.12
C ALA A 139 13.01 -7.78 -17.55
N ALA A 140 13.45 -6.63 -18.09
CA ALA A 140 14.62 -5.90 -17.61
C ALA A 140 14.43 -5.35 -16.18
N ALA A 141 13.18 -5.25 -15.69
CA ALA A 141 12.90 -4.92 -14.29
C ALA A 141 13.50 -5.93 -13.30
N LEU A 142 13.71 -7.18 -13.73
CA LEU A 142 14.30 -8.25 -12.89
C LEU A 142 15.82 -8.36 -13.03
N ASP A 143 16.41 -7.69 -14.02
CA ASP A 143 17.85 -7.71 -14.25
C ASP A 143 18.54 -6.66 -13.38
N SER A 144 19.34 -7.12 -12.41
CA SER A 144 20.12 -6.26 -11.52
C SER A 144 21.33 -5.60 -12.20
N SER A 145 21.74 -6.09 -13.37
CA SER A 145 22.84 -5.53 -14.15
C SER A 145 22.42 -4.41 -15.09
N ALA A 146 21.11 -4.28 -15.36
CA ALA A 146 20.58 -3.25 -16.24
C ALA A 146 20.73 -1.85 -15.62
N TYR A 147 21.18 -0.89 -16.42
CA TYR A 147 21.35 0.49 -15.99
C TYR A 147 20.00 1.09 -15.55
N ARG A 148 19.95 1.53 -14.29
CA ARG A 148 18.75 2.10 -13.65
C ARG A 148 18.68 3.63 -13.76
N GLY A 149 19.54 4.28 -14.53
CA GLY A 149 19.61 5.73 -14.51
C GLY A 149 20.45 6.25 -13.33
N PRO A 150 20.73 7.56 -13.31
CA PRO A 150 21.45 8.20 -12.22
C PRO A 150 20.54 8.39 -10.99
N SER A 151 21.11 8.82 -9.87
CA SER A 151 20.32 9.30 -8.74
C SER A 151 19.42 10.45 -9.19
N PHE A 152 18.11 10.40 -8.92
CA PHE A 152 17.17 11.44 -9.33
C PHE A 152 17.57 12.82 -8.79
N SER A 153 18.04 12.88 -7.55
CA SER A 153 18.52 14.12 -6.91
C SER A 153 19.73 14.77 -7.60
N SER A 154 20.47 14.02 -8.43
CA SER A 154 21.61 14.53 -9.20
C SER A 154 21.23 15.08 -10.57
N LEU A 155 19.96 14.92 -10.98
CA LEU A 155 19.46 15.47 -12.24
C LEU A 155 19.36 16.99 -12.18
N ASP A 156 19.38 17.63 -13.34
CA ASP A 156 19.08 19.05 -13.46
C ASP A 156 17.71 19.39 -12.84
N PRO A 157 17.60 20.44 -11.99
CA PRO A 157 16.34 20.77 -11.31
C PRO A 157 15.17 21.04 -12.26
N ARG A 158 15.43 21.58 -13.46
CA ARG A 158 14.37 21.78 -14.45
C ARG A 158 13.84 20.43 -14.92
N LEU A 159 14.72 19.46 -15.19
CA LEU A 159 14.30 18.12 -15.59
C LEU A 159 13.48 17.43 -14.49
N GLN A 160 13.86 17.59 -13.22
CA GLN A 160 13.09 17.06 -12.09
C GLN A 160 11.66 17.64 -12.07
N SER A 161 11.53 18.96 -12.23
CA SER A 161 10.23 19.65 -12.30
C SER A 161 9.39 19.21 -13.50
N GLU A 162 9.99 19.05 -14.68
CA GLU A 162 9.27 18.59 -15.88
C GLU A 162 8.79 17.14 -15.74
N PHE A 163 9.51 16.27 -15.03
CA PHE A 163 9.02 14.92 -14.73
C PHE A 163 7.80 14.93 -13.81
N LEU A 164 7.79 15.81 -12.80
CA LEU A 164 6.61 15.98 -11.94
C LEU A 164 5.40 16.45 -12.74
N GLN A 165 5.57 17.48 -13.58
CA GLN A 165 4.51 17.98 -14.46
C GLN A 165 4.04 16.92 -15.45
N TYR A 166 4.95 16.11 -16.00
CA TYR A 166 4.61 15.01 -16.89
C TYR A 166 3.73 13.95 -16.18
N LEU A 167 4.06 13.58 -14.94
CA LEU A 167 3.24 12.64 -14.16
C LEU A 167 1.86 13.23 -13.80
N GLN A 168 1.81 14.51 -13.41
CA GLN A 168 0.54 15.21 -13.16
C GLN A 168 -0.36 15.25 -14.40
N ALA A 169 0.20 15.59 -15.56
CA ALA A 169 -0.52 15.58 -16.84
C ALA A 169 -1.03 14.17 -17.24
N LYS A 170 -0.48 13.13 -16.61
CA LYS A 170 -0.88 11.73 -16.81
C LYS A 170 -1.91 11.25 -15.78
N GLY A 171 -2.36 12.15 -14.91
CA GLY A 171 -3.39 11.92 -13.90
C GLY A 171 -2.83 11.46 -12.55
N ILE A 172 -1.51 11.54 -12.33
CA ILE A 172 -0.91 11.35 -11.01
C ILE A 172 -0.97 12.71 -10.30
N ASP A 173 -2.19 13.13 -9.98
CA ASP A 173 -2.51 14.41 -9.36
C ASP A 173 -2.86 14.24 -7.87
N GLU A 174 -3.10 15.36 -7.19
CA GLU A 174 -3.45 15.38 -5.77
C GLU A 174 -4.68 14.52 -5.44
N ASN A 175 -5.66 14.46 -6.35
CA ASN A 175 -6.88 13.70 -6.16
C ASN A 175 -6.59 12.18 -6.16
N LEU A 176 -5.77 11.70 -7.11
CA LEU A 176 -5.35 10.30 -7.14
C LEU A 176 -4.49 9.94 -5.92
N LEU A 177 -3.56 10.82 -5.55
CA LEU A 177 -2.64 10.59 -4.43
C LEU A 177 -3.38 10.52 -3.10
N SER A 178 -4.33 11.44 -2.88
CA SER A 178 -5.19 11.46 -1.69
C SER A 178 -6.03 10.18 -1.60
N PHE A 179 -6.57 9.71 -2.73
CA PHE A 179 -7.26 8.42 -2.79
C PHE A 179 -6.34 7.27 -2.40
N LEU A 180 -5.14 7.18 -3.00
CA LEU A 180 -4.21 6.08 -2.73
C LEU A 180 -3.74 6.05 -1.28
N ILE A 181 -3.42 7.20 -0.69
CA ILE A 181 -3.02 7.32 0.73
C ILE A 181 -4.14 6.80 1.62
N LEU A 182 -5.37 7.31 1.46
CA LEU A 182 -6.51 6.90 2.26
C LEU A 182 -6.85 5.41 2.07
N HIS A 183 -6.92 4.98 0.81
CA HIS A 183 -7.30 3.63 0.43
C HIS A 183 -6.36 2.58 1.00
N LEU A 184 -5.04 2.80 0.91
CA LEU A 184 -4.05 1.85 1.44
C LEU A 184 -4.07 1.76 2.96
N HIS A 185 -4.32 2.87 3.68
CA HIS A 185 -4.48 2.84 5.14
C HIS A 185 -5.76 2.09 5.55
N LYS A 186 -6.89 2.33 4.88
CA LYS A 186 -8.13 1.56 5.11
C LYS A 186 -7.95 0.09 4.80
N LYS A 187 -7.28 -0.22 3.68
CA LYS A 187 -6.97 -1.58 3.26
C LYS A 187 -6.12 -2.30 4.31
N GLU A 188 -5.04 -1.67 4.77
CA GLU A 188 -4.15 -2.26 5.77
C GLU A 188 -4.87 -2.52 7.11
N GLN A 189 -5.69 -1.57 7.57
CA GLN A 189 -6.51 -1.74 8.76
C GLN A 189 -7.49 -2.93 8.62
N GLY A 190 -8.16 -3.05 7.47
CA GLY A 190 -9.06 -4.18 7.20
C GLY A 190 -8.31 -5.52 7.14
N GLN A 191 -7.11 -5.52 6.58
CA GLN A 191 -6.24 -6.69 6.53
C GLN A 191 -5.76 -7.10 7.92
N TYR A 192 -5.40 -6.14 8.76
CA TYR A 192 -5.00 -6.37 10.15
C TYR A 192 -6.12 -7.03 10.95
N VAL A 193 -7.33 -6.47 10.92
CA VAL A 193 -8.49 -7.04 11.63
C VAL A 193 -8.82 -8.45 11.11
N ASN A 194 -8.81 -8.67 9.80
CA ASN A 194 -9.01 -10.00 9.22
C ASN A 194 -7.89 -10.99 9.62
N TRP A 195 -6.64 -10.53 9.71
CA TRP A 195 -5.53 -11.33 10.20
C TRP A 195 -5.71 -11.73 11.66
N LEU A 196 -6.14 -10.81 12.54
CA LEU A 196 -6.49 -11.11 13.93
C LEU A 196 -7.59 -12.17 14.03
N HIS A 197 -8.66 -12.04 13.23
CA HIS A 197 -9.73 -13.04 13.19
C HIS A 197 -9.22 -14.42 12.73
N ARG A 198 -8.36 -14.47 11.71
CA ARG A 198 -7.77 -15.74 11.23
C ARG A 198 -6.86 -16.37 12.28
N LEU A 199 -6.06 -15.57 12.98
CA LEU A 199 -5.24 -16.05 14.09
C LEU A 199 -6.10 -16.56 15.24
N GLN A 200 -7.16 -15.85 15.59
CA GLN A 200 -8.09 -16.27 16.62
C GLN A 200 -8.76 -17.59 16.25
N ALA A 201 -9.24 -17.73 15.01
CA ALA A 201 -9.82 -18.96 14.51
C ALA A 201 -8.81 -20.11 14.56
N MET A 202 -7.59 -19.90 14.08
CA MET A 202 -6.52 -20.91 14.13
C MET A 202 -6.17 -21.32 15.57
N ALA A 203 -6.08 -20.37 16.49
CA ALA A 203 -5.79 -20.65 17.90
C ALA A 203 -6.98 -21.32 18.64
N GLY A 204 -8.20 -21.14 18.13
CA GLY A 204 -9.42 -21.75 18.66
C GLY A 204 -9.79 -23.11 18.04
N HIS A 205 -9.30 -23.41 16.83
CA HIS A 205 -9.51 -24.69 16.15
C HIS A 205 -8.51 -25.75 16.63
N ASN A 206 -9.02 -26.74 17.37
CA ASN A 206 -8.41 -28.06 17.58
C ASN A 206 -9.17 -29.12 16.80
#